data_AF-A5KWM4-F1
#
_entry.id   AF-A5KWM4-F1
#
_cell.length_a   1.000
_cell.length_b   1.000
_cell.length_c   1.000
_cell.angle_alpha   90.00
_cell.angle_beta   90.00
_cell.angle_gamma   90.00
#
_symmetry.space_group_name_H-M   'P 1'
#
loop_
_entity.id
_entity.type
_entity.pdbx_description
1 polymer ?
#
loop_
_entity_poly.entity_id
_entity_poly.type
_entity_poly.pdbx_seq_one_letter_code
_entity_poly.pdbx_strand_id
1 'polypeptide(L)'
;MTDTGVGIPKNKHEQVFNSFEQADTSTTRQFGGTGLGLAIVKNLVKLMNGDIILTSAVGLGTKFEVSLPIAWQEGKVASENIPRLADTEELTYESLNILLVEDNRINAIVAKGFCENLGHHVDLAENGKLAIERLETHQYDLILMDNHMPEMNGVEATHYIRDKLKLNTLIFAYTADVFREAHDSFLDAGVDHVLTKPLQQESFFDALQQFSNRLPKQSAVERTKKYENVIELLRKPIDTLRLTEEEISQSEVLKMLKDDKIGFSMLIDSTILEFENSVDQVIEYYLAKKLKPLYRTLHSIKGMSLNLGLNMLSKQALELEVQAKNQQLPDIELLQKLLNRLMVNIHQAQRMKAVNSIERLKKIDKET
;
A
#
# COMPACT_ATOMS: atom_id res chain seq x y z
N MET A 1 10.10 0.65 22.86
CA MET A 1 10.09 -0.62 22.12
C MET A 1 11.31 -1.42 22.53
N THR A 2 11.17 -2.73 22.75
CA THR A 2 12.28 -3.63 23.13
C THR A 2 12.21 -4.90 22.29
N ASP A 3 13.34 -5.35 21.76
CA ASP A 3 13.52 -6.64 21.11
C ASP A 3 14.68 -7.42 21.74
N THR A 4 14.70 -8.73 21.51
CA THR A 4 15.77 -9.66 21.94
C THR A 4 16.62 -10.13 20.75
N GLY A 5 16.79 -9.27 19.73
CA GLY A 5 17.51 -9.57 18.49
C GLY A 5 19.03 -9.55 18.63
N VAL A 6 19.72 -9.41 17.50
CA VAL A 6 21.21 -9.47 17.44
C VAL A 6 21.90 -8.33 18.19
N GLY A 7 21.19 -7.23 18.48
CA GLY A 7 21.74 -6.06 19.15
C GLY A 7 22.70 -5.23 18.28
N ILE A 8 23.02 -4.03 18.74
CA ILE A 8 23.80 -3.03 18.02
C ILE A 8 25.10 -2.73 18.80
N PRO A 9 26.28 -2.83 18.16
CA PRO A 9 27.55 -2.47 18.77
C PRO A 9 27.59 -1.02 19.27
N LYS A 10 28.22 -0.78 20.42
CA LYS A 10 28.26 0.54 21.08
C LYS A 10 28.86 1.64 20.20
N ASN A 11 29.87 1.30 19.40
CA ASN A 11 30.50 2.22 18.44
C ASN A 11 29.59 2.63 17.27
N LYS A 12 28.43 1.99 17.09
CA LYS A 12 27.46 2.31 16.04
C LYS A 12 26.18 2.95 16.56
N HIS A 13 26.03 3.18 17.86
CA HIS A 13 24.78 3.70 18.45
C HIS A 13 24.38 5.08 17.92
N GLU A 14 25.34 5.95 17.63
CA GLU A 14 25.02 7.25 17.02
C GLU A 14 24.76 7.14 15.52
N GLN A 15 25.51 6.25 14.85
CA GLN A 15 25.47 6.03 13.41
C GLN A 15 24.15 5.44 12.92
N VAL A 16 23.51 4.57 13.70
CA VAL A 16 22.22 3.97 13.31
C VAL A 16 21.06 4.97 13.18
N PHE A 17 21.26 6.21 13.63
CA PHE A 17 20.31 7.29 13.44
C PHE A 17 20.65 8.21 12.27
N ASN A 18 21.79 8.00 11.61
CA ASN A 18 22.16 8.73 10.40
C ASN A 18 21.49 8.09 9.19
N SER A 19 21.17 8.91 8.20
CA SER A 19 20.57 8.41 6.97
C SER A 19 21.55 7.47 6.24
N PHE A 20 21.03 6.32 5.80
CA PHE A 20 21.76 5.32 5.01
C PHE A 20 22.90 4.59 5.74
N GLU A 21 23.02 4.73 7.06
CA GLU A 21 24.00 3.99 7.85
C GLU A 21 23.36 2.73 8.47
N GLN A 22 23.98 1.57 8.21
CA GLN A 22 23.58 0.28 8.76
C GLN A 22 24.57 -0.20 9.82
N ALA A 23 24.05 -0.85 10.87
CA ALA A 23 24.88 -1.47 11.89
C ALA A 23 25.74 -2.63 11.35
N ASP A 24 25.38 -3.20 10.19
CA ASP A 24 26.07 -4.29 9.54
C ASP A 24 26.33 -3.93 8.07
N THR A 25 27.57 -4.06 7.59
CA THR A 25 27.95 -3.75 6.19
C THR A 25 27.80 -4.96 5.27
N SER A 26 27.30 -6.09 5.79
CA SER A 26 27.11 -7.30 5.01
C SER A 26 25.80 -7.23 4.23
N THR A 27 25.89 -7.21 2.90
CA THR A 27 24.77 -7.19 1.93
C THR A 27 23.99 -8.51 1.88
N THR A 28 24.05 -9.34 2.93
CA THR A 28 23.25 -10.56 3.02
C THR A 28 21.83 -10.20 3.46
N ARG A 29 20.87 -10.52 2.59
CA ARG A 29 19.42 -10.27 2.70
C ARG A 29 18.74 -11.07 3.83
N GLN A 30 19.29 -11.02 5.05
CA GLN A 30 18.63 -11.56 6.24
C GLN A 30 18.03 -10.45 7.13
N PHE A 31 18.56 -9.21 7.11
CA PHE A 31 18.06 -8.11 7.96
C PHE A 31 18.08 -6.71 7.30
N GLY A 32 18.29 -6.62 5.99
CA GLY A 32 18.53 -5.34 5.30
C GLY A 32 17.27 -4.48 5.11
N GLY A 33 17.21 -3.33 5.78
CA GLY A 33 16.32 -2.20 5.45
C GLY A 33 17.13 -0.99 4.97
N THR A 34 16.51 0.03 4.38
CA THR A 34 17.20 1.17 3.70
C THR A 34 18.09 2.05 4.59
N GLY A 35 18.19 1.78 5.89
CA GLY A 35 18.90 2.64 6.85
C GLY A 35 18.21 3.98 7.11
N LEU A 36 17.02 4.20 6.55
CA LEU A 36 16.28 5.46 6.69
C LEU A 36 15.30 5.48 7.86
N GLY A 37 14.80 4.31 8.28
CA GLY A 37 13.72 4.22 9.27
C GLY A 37 14.04 4.95 10.58
N LEU A 38 15.20 4.71 11.18
CA LEU A 38 15.58 5.35 12.44
C LEU A 38 15.96 6.84 12.28
N ALA A 39 16.51 7.22 11.12
CA ALA A 39 16.77 8.63 10.81
C ALA A 39 15.46 9.43 10.69
N ILE A 40 14.44 8.87 10.03
CA ILE A 40 13.10 9.47 9.94
C ILE A 40 12.48 9.58 11.33
N VAL A 41 12.52 8.50 12.13
CA VAL A 41 11.98 8.52 13.50
C VAL A 41 12.65 9.58 14.35
N LYS A 42 13.99 9.70 14.31
CA LYS A 42 14.72 10.74 15.05
C LYS A 42 14.33 12.15 14.62
N ASN A 43 14.13 12.39 13.33
CA ASN A 43 13.71 13.69 12.81
C ASN A 43 12.27 14.04 13.24
N LEU A 44 11.34 13.09 13.16
CA LEU A 44 9.96 13.30 13.60
C LEU A 44 9.89 13.60 15.10
N VAL A 45 10.61 12.82 15.91
CA VAL A 45 10.67 13.02 17.36
C VAL A 45 11.24 14.40 17.71
N LYS A 46 12.31 14.83 17.03
CA LYS A 46 12.86 16.19 17.19
C LYS A 46 11.90 17.30 16.77
N LEU A 47 11.18 17.13 15.66
CA LEU A 47 10.17 18.09 15.20
C LEU A 47 9.02 18.23 16.19
N MET A 48 8.72 17.17 16.93
CA MET A 48 7.73 17.16 18.02
C MET A 48 8.33 17.60 19.37
N ASN A 49 9.52 18.22 19.37
CA ASN A 49 10.25 18.65 20.57
C ASN A 49 10.52 17.52 21.58
N GLY A 50 10.55 16.27 21.11
CA GLY A 50 10.84 15.11 21.92
C GLY A 50 12.26 14.55 21.74
N ASP A 51 12.51 13.44 22.42
CA ASP A 51 13.80 12.76 22.46
C ASP A 51 13.67 11.26 22.14
N ILE A 52 14.70 10.70 21.49
CA ILE A 52 14.83 9.27 21.25
C ILE A 52 16.14 8.74 21.84
N ILE A 53 16.05 7.65 22.61
CA ILE A 53 17.17 7.01 23.30
C ILE A 53 17.31 5.57 22.80
N LEU A 54 18.53 5.16 22.50
CA LEU A 54 18.90 3.79 22.15
C LEU A 54 19.71 3.15 23.27
N THR A 55 19.28 1.98 23.73
CA THR A 55 20.06 1.08 24.59
C THR A 55 20.18 -0.27 23.90
N SER A 56 21.39 -0.71 23.57
CA SER A 56 21.62 -1.96 22.86
C SER A 56 22.97 -2.59 23.18
N ALA A 57 23.03 -3.91 23.15
CA ALA A 57 24.27 -4.68 23.26
C ALA A 57 24.20 -5.91 22.36
N VAL A 58 25.32 -6.24 21.72
CA VAL A 58 25.41 -7.39 20.80
C VAL A 58 25.03 -8.67 21.54
N GLY A 59 24.10 -9.43 20.97
CA GLY A 59 23.56 -10.68 21.51
C GLY A 59 22.49 -10.53 22.59
N LEU A 60 22.19 -9.30 23.05
CA LEU A 60 21.19 -9.03 24.11
C LEU A 60 19.94 -8.31 23.61
N GLY A 61 19.91 -7.92 22.32
CA GLY A 61 18.80 -7.18 21.71
C GLY A 61 18.90 -5.67 21.84
N THR A 62 17.82 -4.99 21.48
CA THR A 62 17.78 -3.53 21.36
C THR A 62 16.54 -2.93 22.02
N LYS A 63 16.72 -1.80 22.68
CA LYS A 63 15.65 -0.99 23.26
C LYS A 63 15.72 0.43 22.70
N PHE A 64 14.61 0.89 22.12
CA PHE A 64 14.41 2.28 21.71
C PHE A 64 13.34 2.91 22.60
N GLU A 65 13.63 4.07 23.18
CA GLU A 65 12.69 4.86 23.98
C GLU A 65 12.46 6.19 23.30
N VAL A 66 11.19 6.57 23.12
CA VAL A 66 10.79 7.85 22.54
C VAL A 66 9.98 8.59 23.59
N SER A 67 10.36 9.84 23.85
CA SER A 67 9.69 10.75 24.78
C SER A 67 9.18 11.96 24.00
N LEU A 68 7.92 12.32 24.16
CA LEU A 68 7.30 13.45 23.46
C LEU A 68 6.61 14.36 24.48
N PRO A 69 6.86 15.68 24.48
CA PRO A 69 6.20 16.62 25.38
C PRO A 69 4.81 16.98 24.86
N ILE A 70 3.86 16.06 25.03
CA ILE A 70 2.47 16.28 24.62
C ILE A 70 1.67 16.74 25.83
N ALA A 71 1.05 17.91 25.72
CA ALA A 71 0.02 18.34 26.67
C ALA A 71 -1.19 17.43 26.50
N TRP A 72 -1.56 16.70 27.56
CA TRP A 72 -2.76 15.88 27.57
C TRP A 72 -3.71 16.39 28.66
N GLN A 73 -5.01 16.24 28.42
CA GLN A 73 -6.05 16.45 29.42
C GLN A 73 -6.89 15.18 29.53
N GLU A 74 -7.24 14.83 30.76
CA GLU A 74 -8.13 13.72 31.04
C GLU A 74 -9.58 14.16 30.77
N GLY A 75 -10.08 13.87 29.58
CA GLY A 75 -11.47 14.13 29.23
C GLY A 75 -12.38 13.23 30.06
N LYS A 76 -13.26 13.80 30.87
CA LYS A 76 -14.42 13.06 31.40
C LYS A 76 -15.23 12.60 30.19
N VAL A 77 -15.27 11.30 29.95
CA VAL A 77 -16.16 10.72 28.95
C VAL A 77 -17.59 11.05 29.37
N ALA A 78 -18.16 12.09 28.77
CA ALA A 78 -19.58 12.34 28.85
C ALA A 78 -20.25 11.23 28.04
N SER A 79 -20.65 10.17 28.75
CA SER A 79 -21.69 9.27 28.28
C SER A 79 -22.96 10.10 28.10
N GLU A 80 -23.18 10.60 26.89
CA GLU A 80 -24.48 10.80 26.24
C GLU A 80 -24.26 11.62 24.96
N ASN A 81 -24.78 11.11 23.83
CA ASN A 81 -24.59 11.58 22.46
C ASN A 81 -23.20 11.30 21.86
N ILE A 82 -22.96 10.03 21.53
CA ILE A 82 -22.17 9.72 20.32
C ILE A 82 -22.89 10.44 19.18
N PRO A 83 -22.29 11.45 18.51
CA PRO A 83 -22.84 11.93 17.27
C PRO A 83 -22.88 10.70 16.36
N ARG A 84 -24.09 10.30 15.92
CA ARG A 84 -24.16 9.44 14.74
C ARG A 84 -23.27 10.11 13.71
N LEU A 85 -22.35 9.34 13.12
CA LEU A 85 -21.66 9.68 11.89
C LEU A 85 -22.73 9.80 10.78
N ALA A 86 -23.55 10.82 10.87
CA ALA A 86 -24.34 11.41 9.82
C ALA A 86 -23.57 12.68 9.48
N ASP A 87 -23.26 12.83 8.20
CA ASP A 87 -22.54 13.94 7.60
C ASP A 87 -21.00 13.87 7.76
N THR A 88 -20.40 12.80 7.23
CA THR A 88 -19.16 13.02 6.47
C THR A 88 -19.54 13.94 5.33
N GLU A 89 -19.21 15.23 5.46
CA GLU A 89 -19.37 16.23 4.40
C GLU A 89 -18.62 15.72 3.16
N GLU A 90 -19.35 15.16 2.19
CA GLU A 90 -18.83 14.83 0.87
C GLU A 90 -18.25 16.12 0.28
N LEU A 91 -16.93 16.21 0.16
CA LEU A 91 -16.32 17.19 -0.74
C LEU A 91 -16.74 16.78 -2.15
N THR A 92 -17.83 17.36 -2.63
CA THR A 92 -18.33 17.17 -3.99
C THR A 92 -17.44 17.96 -4.95
N TYR A 93 -16.39 17.34 -5.46
CA TYR A 93 -15.69 17.83 -6.63
C TYR A 93 -16.58 17.67 -7.86
N GLU A 94 -16.45 18.55 -8.86
CA GLU A 94 -17.00 18.24 -10.18
C GLU A 94 -16.29 17.01 -10.77
N SER A 95 -16.91 16.34 -11.73
CA SER A 95 -16.26 15.27 -12.48
C SER A 95 -14.99 15.82 -13.15
N LEU A 96 -13.82 15.30 -12.77
CA LEU A 96 -12.54 15.71 -13.33
C LEU A 96 -12.29 14.99 -14.65
N ASN A 97 -11.65 15.68 -15.60
CA ASN A 97 -11.06 15.05 -16.77
C ASN A 97 -9.62 14.66 -16.46
N ILE A 98 -9.38 13.37 -16.32
CA ILE A 98 -8.10 12.78 -15.91
C ILE A 98 -7.43 12.14 -17.12
N LEU A 99 -6.17 12.47 -17.37
CA LEU A 99 -5.31 11.72 -18.29
C LEU A 99 -4.46 10.73 -17.49
N LEU A 100 -4.74 9.44 -17.64
CA LEU A 100 -3.95 8.36 -17.05
C LEU A 100 -2.91 7.86 -18.07
N VAL A 101 -1.63 7.95 -17.71
CA VAL A 101 -0.50 7.57 -18.55
C VAL A 101 0.17 6.34 -17.94
N GLU A 102 -0.01 5.19 -18.59
CA GLU A 102 0.42 3.88 -18.11
C GLU A 102 0.57 2.92 -19.31
N ASP A 103 1.73 2.28 -19.43
CA ASP A 103 2.03 1.34 -20.53
C ASP A 103 1.44 -0.06 -20.25
N ASN A 104 1.38 -0.46 -18.99
CA ASN A 104 0.76 -1.70 -18.60
C ASN A 104 -0.76 -1.58 -18.65
N ARG A 105 -1.34 -2.16 -19.70
CA ARG A 105 -2.78 -2.15 -19.96
C ARG A 105 -3.64 -2.65 -18.78
N ILE A 106 -3.09 -3.52 -17.93
CA ILE A 106 -3.79 -4.06 -16.74
C ILE A 106 -3.90 -2.98 -15.67
N ASN A 107 -2.77 -2.36 -15.33
CA ASN A 107 -2.71 -1.26 -14.37
C ASN A 107 -3.56 -0.09 -14.85
N ALA A 108 -3.53 0.20 -16.15
CA ALA A 108 -4.32 1.26 -16.77
C ALA A 108 -5.82 1.02 -16.59
N ILE A 109 -6.29 -0.21 -16.81
CA ILE A 109 -7.70 -0.59 -16.61
C ILE A 109 -8.11 -0.47 -15.14
N VAL A 110 -7.27 -0.94 -14.21
CA VAL A 110 -7.55 -0.89 -12.76
C VAL A 110 -7.64 0.55 -12.28
N ALA A 111 -6.64 1.38 -12.61
CA ALA A 111 -6.62 2.79 -12.20
C ALA A 111 -7.73 3.62 -12.87
N LYS A 112 -8.05 3.32 -14.14
CA LYS A 112 -9.19 3.92 -14.83
C LYS A 112 -10.51 3.57 -14.15
N GLY A 113 -10.77 2.28 -13.91
CA GLY A 113 -12.00 1.84 -13.26
C GLY A 113 -12.16 2.46 -11.86
N PHE A 114 -11.07 2.54 -11.10
CA PHE A 114 -11.04 3.23 -9.82
C PHE A 114 -11.47 4.72 -9.94
N CYS A 115 -10.88 5.47 -10.86
CA CYS A 115 -11.20 6.89 -11.05
C CYS A 115 -12.62 7.11 -11.59
N GLU A 116 -13.08 6.25 -12.50
CA GLU A 116 -14.45 6.32 -13.05
C GLU A 116 -15.52 5.97 -12.00
N ASN A 117 -15.24 5.03 -11.08
CA ASN A 117 -16.13 4.73 -9.96
C ASN A 117 -16.24 5.89 -8.96
N LEU A 118 -15.23 6.75 -8.88
CA LEU A 118 -15.28 8.02 -8.15
C LEU A 118 -15.99 9.15 -8.93
N GLY A 119 -16.52 8.85 -10.12
CA GLY A 119 -17.30 9.78 -10.93
C GLY A 119 -16.47 10.69 -11.84
N HIS A 120 -15.20 10.36 -12.10
CA HIS A 120 -14.32 11.13 -12.99
C HIS A 120 -14.32 10.57 -14.43
N HIS A 121 -13.96 11.42 -15.40
CA HIS A 121 -13.72 11.02 -16.78
C HIS A 121 -12.23 10.70 -16.98
N VAL A 122 -11.90 9.59 -17.63
CA VAL A 122 -10.51 9.13 -17.74
C VAL A 122 -10.15 8.76 -19.18
N ASP A 123 -9.15 9.44 -19.72
CA ASP A 123 -8.47 9.07 -20.97
C ASP A 123 -7.16 8.33 -20.70
N LEU A 124 -6.77 7.42 -21.59
CA LEU A 124 -5.60 6.53 -21.41
C LEU A 124 -4.49 6.81 -22.43
N ALA A 125 -3.28 7.11 -22.00
CA ALA A 125 -2.07 7.14 -22.82
C ALA A 125 -1.12 6.00 -22.46
N GLU A 126 -0.58 5.30 -23.46
CA GLU A 126 0.29 4.13 -23.25
C GLU A 126 1.76 4.51 -23.05
N ASN A 127 2.14 5.77 -23.24
CA ASN A 127 3.48 6.30 -22.97
C ASN A 127 3.47 7.84 -22.88
N GLY A 128 4.60 8.42 -22.48
CA GLY A 128 4.75 9.87 -22.33
C GLY A 128 4.54 10.68 -23.62
N LYS A 129 4.89 10.10 -24.78
CA LYS A 129 4.74 10.78 -26.08
C LYS A 129 3.28 10.89 -26.49
N LEU A 130 2.51 9.82 -26.37
CA LEU A 130 1.07 9.82 -26.61
C LEU A 130 0.33 10.73 -25.61
N ALA A 131 0.83 10.84 -24.38
CA ALA A 131 0.29 11.79 -23.40
C ALA A 131 0.47 13.23 -23.88
N ILE A 132 1.65 13.59 -24.40
CA ILE A 132 1.93 14.91 -24.97
C ILE A 132 1.02 15.22 -26.17
N GLU A 133 0.89 14.28 -27.11
CA GLU A 133 0.01 14.44 -28.29
C GLU A 133 -1.45 14.72 -27.89
N ARG A 134 -1.92 14.09 -26.81
CA ARG A 134 -3.26 14.40 -26.26
C ARG A 134 -3.32 15.75 -25.59
N LEU A 135 -2.32 16.12 -24.80
CA LEU A 135 -2.26 17.42 -24.12
C LEU A 135 -2.17 18.61 -25.08
N GLU A 136 -1.70 18.40 -26.31
CA GLU A 136 -1.72 19.43 -27.36
C GLU A 136 -3.14 19.70 -27.91
N THR A 137 -4.05 18.74 -27.79
CA THR A 137 -5.38 18.78 -28.42
C THR A 137 -6.54 18.80 -27.43
N HIS A 138 -6.31 18.38 -26.18
CA HIS A 138 -7.30 18.24 -25.13
C HIS A 138 -6.79 18.88 -23.83
N GLN A 139 -7.72 19.40 -23.03
CA GLN A 139 -7.42 19.92 -21.70
C GLN A 139 -7.84 18.91 -20.64
N TYR A 140 -6.98 18.70 -19.65
CA TYR A 140 -7.21 17.82 -18.51
C TYR A 140 -7.03 18.60 -17.21
N ASP A 141 -7.78 18.21 -16.19
CA ASP A 141 -7.71 18.78 -14.85
C ASP A 141 -6.58 18.14 -14.03
N LEU A 142 -6.34 16.85 -14.27
CA LEU A 142 -5.34 16.04 -13.59
C LEU A 142 -4.69 15.06 -14.56
N ILE A 143 -3.39 14.82 -14.38
CA ILE A 143 -2.62 13.78 -15.06
C ILE A 143 -2.11 12.80 -14.00
N LEU A 144 -2.40 11.51 -14.18
CA LEU A 144 -1.79 10.43 -13.43
C LEU A 144 -0.67 9.82 -14.28
N MET A 145 0.59 10.01 -13.89
CA MET A 145 1.76 9.71 -14.72
C MET A 145 2.59 8.56 -14.15
N ASP A 146 2.66 7.44 -14.85
CA ASP A 146 3.61 6.37 -14.49
C ASP A 146 5.06 6.78 -14.77
N ASN A 147 6.00 6.18 -14.04
CA ASN A 147 7.43 6.40 -14.24
C ASN A 147 7.98 5.59 -15.41
N HIS A 148 7.75 4.28 -15.37
CA HIS A 148 8.48 3.33 -16.20
C HIS A 148 7.66 2.92 -17.42
N MET A 149 7.81 3.68 -18.50
CA MET A 149 7.10 3.45 -19.76
C MET A 149 8.08 3.43 -20.94
N PRO A 150 7.79 2.67 -22.02
CA PRO A 150 8.60 2.66 -23.23
C PRO A 150 8.51 3.99 -23.99
N GLU A 151 9.47 4.23 -24.88
CA GLU A 151 9.62 5.44 -25.73
C GLU A 151 9.93 6.74 -24.98
N MET A 152 9.10 7.11 -24.00
CA MET A 152 9.28 8.30 -23.16
C MET A 152 8.75 8.01 -21.76
N ASN A 153 9.63 8.17 -20.77
CA ASN A 153 9.31 7.89 -19.37
C ASN A 153 8.55 9.06 -18.70
N GLY A 154 8.02 8.83 -17.49
CA GLY A 154 7.20 9.82 -16.79
C GLY A 154 7.94 11.12 -16.44
N VAL A 155 9.22 11.03 -16.07
CA VAL A 155 10.08 12.18 -15.74
C VAL A 155 10.34 13.05 -16.97
N GLU A 156 10.68 12.42 -18.10
CA GLU A 156 10.90 13.10 -19.39
C GLU A 156 9.61 13.76 -19.89
N ALA A 157 8.49 13.06 -19.79
CA ALA A 157 7.18 13.59 -20.17
C ALA A 157 6.80 14.79 -19.31
N THR A 158 7.02 14.72 -17.99
CA THR A 158 6.72 15.81 -17.05
C THR A 158 7.55 17.06 -17.39
N HIS A 159 8.86 16.91 -17.62
CA HIS A 159 9.71 18.02 -18.07
C HIS A 159 9.19 18.64 -19.36
N TYR A 160 8.81 17.83 -20.34
CA TYR A 160 8.27 18.34 -21.60
C TYR A 160 6.98 19.14 -21.40
N ILE A 161 6.06 18.62 -20.57
CA ILE A 161 4.79 19.28 -20.25
C ILE A 161 5.03 20.65 -19.58
N ARG A 162 5.97 20.73 -18.63
CA ARG A 162 6.29 21.97 -17.91
C ARG A 162 7.08 22.97 -18.75
N ASP A 163 8.10 22.53 -19.48
CA ASP A 163 9.04 23.43 -20.17
C ASP A 163 8.59 23.80 -21.59
N LYS A 164 8.06 22.83 -22.34
CA LYS A 164 7.70 23.01 -23.76
C LYS A 164 6.24 23.40 -23.92
N LEU A 165 5.32 22.62 -23.35
CA LEU A 165 3.90 22.94 -23.42
C LEU A 165 3.50 24.05 -22.45
N LYS A 166 4.31 24.31 -21.41
CA LYS A 166 4.06 25.32 -20.37
C LYS A 166 2.70 25.16 -19.69
N LEU A 167 2.26 23.91 -19.54
CA LEU A 167 1.00 23.60 -18.88
C LEU A 167 1.19 23.53 -17.36
N ASN A 168 0.26 24.13 -16.62
CA ASN A 168 0.21 24.09 -15.17
C ASN A 168 -0.81 23.06 -14.63
N THR A 169 -1.31 22.18 -15.51
CA THR A 169 -2.18 21.05 -15.15
C THR A 169 -1.56 20.23 -14.02
N LEU A 170 -2.38 19.78 -13.07
CA LEU A 170 -1.89 18.96 -11.97
C LEU A 170 -1.32 17.64 -12.50
N ILE A 171 -0.13 17.27 -12.05
CA ILE A 171 0.50 15.98 -12.36
C ILE A 171 0.76 15.25 -11.05
N PHE A 172 0.09 14.12 -10.85
CA PHE A 172 0.45 13.18 -9.80
C PHE A 172 1.25 12.04 -10.42
N ALA A 173 2.48 11.86 -9.95
CA ALA A 173 3.23 10.67 -10.29
C ALA A 173 2.52 9.46 -9.67
N TYR A 174 2.31 8.41 -10.45
CA TYR A 174 1.62 7.19 -10.04
C TYR A 174 2.56 6.00 -10.26
N THR A 175 3.32 5.63 -9.24
CA THR A 175 4.45 4.68 -9.40
C THR A 175 4.41 3.54 -8.37
N ALA A 176 5.01 2.41 -8.71
CA ALA A 176 5.30 1.31 -7.77
C ALA A 176 6.61 1.56 -6.98
N ASP A 177 7.43 2.52 -7.41
CA ASP A 177 8.70 2.83 -6.79
C ASP A 177 8.51 3.70 -5.55
N VAL A 178 8.70 3.07 -4.39
CA VAL A 178 8.63 3.73 -3.07
C VAL A 178 9.98 4.34 -2.65
N PHE A 179 10.97 4.32 -3.54
CA PHE A 179 12.34 4.78 -3.28
C PHE A 179 12.45 6.31 -3.42
N ARG A 180 13.30 6.91 -2.58
CA ARG A 180 13.43 8.37 -2.48
C ARG A 180 14.01 8.99 -3.74
N GLU A 181 14.90 8.29 -4.44
CA GLU A 181 15.53 8.77 -5.68
C GLU A 181 14.52 8.92 -6.82
N ALA A 182 13.53 8.02 -6.90
CA ALA A 182 12.44 8.12 -7.87
C ALA A 182 11.50 9.28 -7.53
N HIS A 183 11.19 9.46 -6.24
CA HIS A 183 10.38 10.57 -5.74
C HIS A 183 11.03 11.94 -6.00
N ASP A 184 12.33 12.09 -5.68
CA ASP A 184 13.10 13.32 -5.89
C ASP A 184 13.19 13.64 -7.39
N SER A 185 13.43 12.64 -8.25
CA SER A 185 13.46 12.82 -9.71
C SER A 185 12.14 13.33 -10.28
N PHE A 186 11.01 12.91 -9.71
CA PHE A 186 9.69 13.39 -10.11
C PHE A 186 9.40 14.81 -9.65
N LEU A 187 9.77 15.14 -8.40
CA LEU A 187 9.61 16.50 -7.88
C LEU A 187 10.47 17.49 -8.66
N ASP A 188 11.72 17.12 -8.98
CA ASP A 188 12.61 17.93 -9.81
C ASP A 188 12.04 18.13 -11.22
N ALA A 189 11.32 17.13 -11.75
CA ALA A 189 10.63 17.22 -13.03
C ALA A 189 9.38 18.14 -13.01
N GLY A 190 8.88 18.48 -11.82
CA GLY A 190 7.72 19.35 -11.65
C GLY A 190 6.38 18.62 -11.54
N VAL A 191 6.37 17.37 -11.03
CA VAL A 191 5.12 16.78 -10.53
C VAL A 191 4.65 17.50 -9.27
N ASP A 192 3.35 17.50 -9.03
CA ASP A 192 2.74 18.17 -7.88
C ASP A 192 2.61 17.23 -6.66
N HIS A 193 2.44 15.93 -6.92
CA HIS A 193 2.31 14.92 -5.87
C HIS A 193 2.79 13.55 -6.36
N VAL A 194 3.03 12.61 -5.43
CA VAL A 194 3.38 11.23 -5.75
C VAL A 194 2.44 10.28 -5.02
N LEU A 195 1.80 9.40 -5.79
CA LEU A 195 0.89 8.35 -5.34
C LEU A 195 1.52 6.99 -5.64
N THR A 196 1.33 6.06 -4.72
CA THR A 196 1.82 4.69 -4.88
C THR A 196 0.78 3.79 -5.54
N LYS A 197 1.24 2.85 -6.36
CA LYS A 197 0.45 1.72 -6.86
C LYS A 197 0.25 0.66 -5.77
N PRO A 198 -0.96 0.10 -5.59
CA PRO A 198 -2.22 0.47 -6.22
C PRO A 198 -2.84 1.75 -5.61
N LEU A 199 -3.62 2.49 -6.41
CA LEU A 199 -4.38 3.66 -5.95
C LEU A 199 -5.29 3.30 -4.76
N GLN A 200 -5.14 4.06 -3.67
CA GLN A 200 -5.96 3.97 -2.48
C GLN A 200 -6.91 5.17 -2.44
N GLN A 201 -8.18 4.95 -2.10
CA GLN A 201 -9.21 5.99 -2.08
C GLN A 201 -8.86 7.15 -1.16
N GLU A 202 -8.38 6.86 0.05
CA GLU A 202 -7.97 7.85 1.04
C GLU A 202 -6.80 8.70 0.51
N SER A 203 -5.72 8.06 0.06
CA SER A 203 -4.54 8.78 -0.46
C SER A 203 -4.85 9.62 -1.70
N PHE A 204 -5.70 9.12 -2.60
CA PHE A 204 -6.12 9.87 -3.78
C PHE A 204 -6.97 11.09 -3.40
N PHE A 205 -7.92 10.91 -2.48
CA PHE A 205 -8.79 11.98 -2.01
C PHE A 205 -8.01 13.06 -1.24
N ASP A 206 -7.09 12.65 -0.35
CA ASP A 206 -6.23 13.56 0.39
C ASP A 206 -5.38 14.42 -0.57
N ALA A 207 -4.83 13.80 -1.62
CA ALA A 207 -4.09 14.51 -2.65
C ALA A 207 -4.99 15.51 -3.42
N LEU A 208 -6.19 15.11 -3.83
CA LEU A 208 -7.15 16.04 -4.46
C LEU A 208 -7.51 17.21 -3.54
N GLN A 209 -7.72 16.94 -2.25
CA GLN A 209 -8.05 17.97 -1.26
C GLN A 209 -6.90 18.95 -1.06
N GLN A 210 -5.67 18.45 -0.97
CA GLN A 210 -4.46 19.27 -0.85
C GLN A 210 -4.33 20.26 -2.02
N PHE A 211 -4.70 19.85 -3.24
CA PHE A 211 -4.61 20.66 -4.45
C PHE A 211 -5.95 21.22 -4.96
N SER A 212 -6.98 21.20 -4.11
CA SER A 212 -8.35 21.63 -4.44
C SER A 212 -8.49 23.08 -4.92
N ASN A 213 -7.51 23.94 -4.63
CA ASN A 213 -7.46 25.32 -5.12
C ASN A 213 -7.12 25.44 -6.62
N ARG A 214 -6.53 24.40 -7.21
CA ARG A 214 -6.14 24.33 -8.63
C ARG A 214 -7.10 23.50 -9.48
N LEU A 215 -8.02 22.77 -8.85
CA LEU A 215 -9.06 22.01 -9.51
C LEU A 215 -10.31 22.88 -9.75
N PRO A 216 -11.12 22.58 -10.77
CA PRO A 216 -12.39 23.27 -10.99
C PRO A 216 -13.29 23.12 -9.76
N LYS A 217 -13.72 24.25 -9.20
CA LYS A 217 -14.60 24.30 -8.03
C LYS A 217 -16.05 24.44 -8.46
N GLN A 218 -16.94 23.67 -7.84
CA GLN A 218 -18.36 23.97 -7.86
C GLN A 218 -18.59 25.38 -7.29
N SER A 219 -19.46 26.16 -7.93
CA SER A 219 -19.86 27.49 -7.45
C SER A 219 -20.32 27.40 -5.99
N ALA A 220 -19.70 28.22 -5.15
CA ALA A 220 -19.74 28.14 -3.69
C ALA A 220 -21.14 28.30 -3.10
N VAL A 221 -21.47 27.46 -2.12
CA VAL A 221 -22.19 27.94 -0.93
C VAL A 221 -21.12 28.28 0.10
N GLU A 222 -20.86 29.57 0.28
CA GLU A 222 -19.99 30.08 1.35
C GLU A 222 -20.51 29.61 2.71
N ARG A 223 -19.73 28.81 3.42
CA ARG A 223 -19.88 28.63 4.86
C ARG A 223 -18.52 28.69 5.53
N THR A 224 -18.24 29.85 6.10
CA THR A 224 -17.12 30.09 7.00
C THR A 224 -17.23 29.21 8.25
N LYS A 225 -16.27 28.32 8.47
CA LYS A 225 -15.97 27.82 9.83
C LYS A 225 -14.47 27.93 10.11
N LYS A 226 -14.19 28.50 11.29
CA LYS A 226 -12.89 28.51 11.96
C LYS A 226 -12.41 27.07 12.11
N TYR A 227 -11.32 26.70 11.44
CA TYR A 227 -10.57 25.52 11.84
C TYR A 227 -9.74 25.89 13.07
N GLU A 228 -10.07 25.29 14.23
CA GLU A 228 -9.09 25.16 15.29
C GLU A 228 -8.13 24.05 14.87
N ASN A 229 -6.83 24.33 14.88
CA ASN A 229 -5.76 23.46 14.36
C ASN A 229 -5.50 22.21 15.25
N VAL A 230 -6.52 21.71 15.93
CA VAL A 230 -6.44 20.61 16.89
C VAL A 230 -7.24 19.44 16.34
N ILE A 231 -6.54 18.45 15.78
CA ILE A 231 -7.13 17.17 15.41
C ILE A 231 -7.17 16.32 16.67
N GLU A 232 -8.37 16.00 17.15
CA GLU A 232 -8.56 15.10 18.27
C GLU A 232 -8.25 13.66 17.81
N LEU A 233 -7.13 13.10 18.28
CA LEU A 233 -6.70 11.75 17.94
C LEU A 233 -7.40 10.72 18.83
N LEU A 234 -8.48 10.13 18.31
CA LEU A 234 -9.18 9.02 18.97
C LEU A 234 -8.44 7.70 18.70
N ARG A 235 -7.70 7.19 19.69
CA ARG A 235 -7.13 5.84 19.63
C ARG A 235 -8.19 4.81 19.98
N LYS A 236 -8.68 4.08 18.98
CA LYS A 236 -9.52 2.89 19.19
C LYS A 236 -8.72 1.80 19.94
N PRO A 237 -9.36 0.98 20.79
CA PRO A 237 -8.72 -0.16 21.46
C PRO A 237 -8.00 -1.08 20.45
N ILE A 238 -6.82 -1.59 20.81
CA ILE A 238 -5.92 -2.32 19.89
C ILE A 238 -6.56 -3.59 19.30
N ASP A 239 -7.47 -4.17 20.07
CA ASP A 239 -8.33 -5.31 19.81
C ASP A 239 -9.51 -5.01 18.88
N THR A 240 -9.78 -3.72 18.62
CA THR A 240 -10.78 -3.25 17.65
C THR A 240 -10.17 -2.74 16.35
N LEU A 241 -8.83 -2.66 16.28
CA LEU A 241 -8.12 -2.39 15.03
C LEU A 241 -8.18 -3.65 14.16
N ARG A 242 -8.72 -3.52 12.94
CA ARG A 242 -8.70 -4.62 11.97
C ARG A 242 -7.24 -4.90 11.62
N LEU A 243 -6.75 -6.08 11.97
CA LEU A 243 -5.54 -6.66 11.35
C LEU A 243 -5.72 -6.54 9.83
N THR A 244 -4.68 -6.06 9.15
CA THR A 244 -4.64 -5.83 7.71
C THR A 244 -4.97 -7.11 6.94
N GLU A 245 -6.24 -7.32 6.63
CA GLU A 245 -6.88 -8.29 5.69
C GLU A 245 -6.32 -9.72 5.54
N GLU A 246 -5.40 -10.19 6.38
CA GLU A 246 -4.81 -11.53 6.35
C GLU A 246 -5.64 -12.54 7.15
N GLU A 247 -5.70 -13.79 6.69
CA GLU A 247 -6.40 -14.88 7.38
C GLU A 247 -5.48 -16.08 7.69
N ILE A 248 -4.38 -16.21 6.95
CA ILE A 248 -3.51 -17.38 6.98
C ILE A 248 -2.86 -17.62 8.34
N SER A 249 -2.60 -16.57 9.12
CA SER A 249 -2.08 -16.72 10.49
C SER A 249 -3.07 -17.39 11.43
N GLN A 250 -4.36 -17.29 11.11
CA GLN A 250 -5.45 -17.85 11.91
C GLN A 250 -5.92 -19.21 11.40
N SER A 251 -5.32 -19.74 10.33
CA SER A 251 -5.63 -21.05 9.78
C SER A 251 -5.48 -22.17 10.82
N GLU A 252 -6.58 -22.84 11.13
CA GLU A 252 -6.59 -23.99 12.06
C GLU A 252 -5.74 -25.15 11.54
N VAL A 253 -5.69 -25.34 10.22
CA VAL A 253 -4.85 -26.38 9.59
C VAL A 253 -3.36 -26.09 9.81
N LEU A 254 -2.93 -24.84 9.63
CA LEU A 254 -1.55 -24.45 9.90
C LEU A 254 -1.22 -24.54 11.40
N LYS A 255 -2.18 -24.25 12.29
CA LYS A 255 -2.00 -24.44 13.75
C LYS A 255 -1.84 -25.90 14.12
N MET A 256 -2.61 -26.81 13.51
CA MET A 256 -2.49 -28.26 13.74
C MET A 256 -1.14 -28.83 13.31
N LEU A 257 -0.53 -28.24 12.28
CA LEU A 257 0.78 -28.66 11.76
C LEU A 257 1.96 -27.97 12.46
N LYS A 258 1.73 -27.16 13.49
CA LYS A 258 2.80 -26.39 14.15
C LYS A 258 3.92 -27.28 14.71
N ASP A 259 3.59 -28.48 15.18
CA ASP A 259 4.55 -29.45 15.69
C ASP A 259 5.19 -30.33 14.59
N ASP A 260 4.52 -30.47 13.44
CA ASP A 260 5.05 -31.13 12.23
C ASP A 260 5.73 -30.10 11.31
N LYS A 261 7.00 -29.81 11.62
CA LYS A 261 7.79 -28.80 10.89
C LYS A 261 7.95 -29.09 9.40
N ILE A 262 7.98 -30.36 8.99
CA ILE A 262 8.14 -30.74 7.58
C ILE A 262 6.82 -30.53 6.85
N GLY A 263 5.72 -31.06 7.40
CA GLY A 263 4.37 -30.87 6.86
C GLY A 263 3.98 -29.39 6.77
N PHE A 264 4.30 -28.60 7.80
CA PHE A 264 4.08 -27.16 7.80
C PHE A 264 4.83 -26.45 6.65
N SER A 265 6.12 -26.74 6.49
CA SER A 265 6.93 -26.08 5.44
C SER A 265 6.43 -26.45 4.05
N MET A 266 6.11 -27.73 3.81
CA MET A 266 5.58 -28.19 2.53
C MET A 266 4.24 -27.53 2.20
N LEU A 267 3.34 -27.45 3.18
CA LEU A 267 2.03 -26.82 3.00
C LEU A 267 2.15 -25.32 2.73
N ILE A 268 3.00 -24.61 3.48
CA ILE A 268 3.23 -23.17 3.25
C ILE A 268 3.84 -22.92 1.87
N ASP A 269 4.82 -23.73 1.46
CA ASP A 269 5.47 -23.58 0.15
C ASP A 269 4.50 -23.85 -1.01
N SER A 270 3.69 -24.91 -0.91
CA SER A 270 2.60 -25.19 -1.86
C SER A 270 1.57 -24.06 -1.88
N THR A 271 1.17 -23.55 -0.71
CA THR A 271 0.18 -22.46 -0.60
C THR A 271 0.67 -21.18 -1.28
N ILE A 272 1.92 -20.78 -1.03
CA ILE A 272 2.52 -19.59 -1.66
C ILE A 272 2.50 -19.76 -3.18
N LEU A 273 3.04 -20.88 -3.68
CA LEU A 273 3.14 -21.14 -5.11
C LEU A 273 1.76 -21.17 -5.79
N GLU A 274 0.79 -21.83 -5.18
CA GLU A 274 -0.56 -21.96 -5.72
C GLU A 274 -1.31 -20.62 -5.73
N PHE A 275 -1.14 -19.79 -4.69
CA PHE A 275 -1.74 -18.46 -4.64
C PHE A 275 -1.08 -17.51 -5.64
N GLU A 276 0.24 -17.51 -5.78
CA GLU A 276 0.96 -16.71 -6.79
C GLU A 276 0.49 -17.07 -8.21
N ASN A 277 0.48 -18.36 -8.55
CA ASN A 277 -0.02 -18.83 -9.85
C ASN A 277 -1.51 -18.50 -10.07
N SER A 278 -2.32 -18.52 -9.00
CA SER A 278 -3.74 -18.16 -9.09
C SER A 278 -3.93 -16.67 -9.36
N VAL A 279 -3.11 -15.80 -8.76
CA VAL A 279 -3.11 -14.35 -9.05
C VAL A 279 -2.84 -14.12 -10.54
N ASP A 280 -1.77 -14.71 -11.06
CA ASP A 280 -1.39 -14.57 -12.48
C ASP A 280 -2.50 -15.04 -13.42
N GLN A 281 -3.08 -16.21 -13.15
CA GLN A 281 -4.15 -16.79 -13.96
C GLN A 281 -5.46 -16.00 -13.90
N VAL A 282 -5.86 -15.52 -12.72
CA VAL A 282 -7.06 -14.69 -12.56
C VAL A 282 -6.92 -13.44 -13.41
N ILE A 283 -5.77 -12.76 -13.31
CA ILE A 283 -5.47 -11.57 -14.10
C ILE A 283 -5.51 -11.88 -15.59
N GLU A 284 -4.75 -12.88 -16.05
CA GLU A 284 -4.67 -13.27 -17.47
C GLU A 284 -6.07 -13.56 -18.06
N TYR A 285 -6.85 -14.40 -17.38
CA TYR A 285 -8.14 -14.85 -17.89
C TYR A 285 -9.23 -13.79 -17.80
N TYR A 286 -9.19 -12.93 -16.78
CA TYR A 286 -10.09 -11.79 -16.67
C TYR A 286 -9.90 -10.82 -17.84
N LEU A 287 -8.65 -10.45 -18.13
CA LEU A 287 -8.32 -9.51 -19.21
C LEU A 287 -8.60 -10.09 -20.60
N ALA A 288 -8.31 -11.37 -20.79
CA ALA A 288 -8.63 -12.08 -22.01
C ALA A 288 -10.13 -12.40 -22.16
N LYS A 289 -10.97 -12.00 -21.18
CA LYS A 289 -12.41 -12.32 -21.08
C LYS A 289 -12.69 -13.83 -21.24
N LYS A 290 -11.75 -14.67 -20.84
CA LYS A 290 -11.84 -16.13 -20.89
C LYS A 290 -12.60 -16.63 -19.66
N LEU A 291 -13.93 -16.53 -19.70
CA LEU A 291 -14.79 -16.81 -18.54
C LEU A 291 -14.70 -18.25 -18.02
N LYS A 292 -14.53 -19.24 -18.91
CA LYS A 292 -14.47 -20.65 -18.50
C LYS A 292 -13.17 -21.00 -17.76
N PRO A 293 -11.97 -20.59 -18.24
CA PRO A 293 -10.74 -20.64 -17.44
C PRO A 293 -10.81 -19.83 -16.14
N LEU A 294 -11.34 -18.60 -16.19
CA LEU A 294 -11.49 -17.74 -15.01
C LEU A 294 -12.35 -18.40 -13.92
N TYR A 295 -13.49 -18.96 -14.30
CA TYR A 295 -14.36 -19.74 -13.41
C TYR A 295 -13.59 -20.89 -12.73
N ARG A 296 -12.76 -21.63 -13.48
CA ARG A 296 -11.98 -22.75 -12.93
C ARG A 296 -10.94 -22.27 -11.93
N THR A 297 -10.25 -21.17 -12.22
CA THR A 297 -9.26 -20.59 -11.31
C THR A 297 -9.93 -20.08 -10.03
N LEU A 298 -11.05 -19.35 -10.13
CA LEU A 298 -11.84 -18.90 -8.97
C LEU A 298 -12.37 -20.08 -8.13
N HIS A 299 -12.84 -21.16 -8.78
CA HIS A 299 -13.24 -22.39 -8.11
C HIS A 299 -12.07 -23.05 -7.34
N SER A 300 -10.87 -23.04 -7.93
CA SER A 300 -9.64 -23.54 -7.30
C SER A 300 -9.28 -22.68 -6.07
N ILE A 301 -9.27 -21.36 -6.20
CA ILE A 301 -9.00 -20.41 -5.09
C ILE A 301 -9.97 -20.65 -3.94
N LYS A 302 -11.27 -20.79 -4.22
CA LYS A 302 -12.26 -21.13 -3.20
C LYS A 302 -11.93 -22.45 -2.50
N GLY A 303 -11.58 -23.49 -3.25
CA GLY A 303 -11.22 -24.81 -2.71
C GLY A 303 -10.00 -24.76 -1.80
N MET A 304 -8.92 -24.12 -2.25
CA MET A 304 -7.69 -23.93 -1.46
C MET A 304 -7.97 -23.12 -0.18
N SER A 305 -8.77 -22.06 -0.31
CA SER A 305 -9.17 -21.23 0.83
C SER A 305 -9.96 -22.02 1.87
N LEU A 306 -10.90 -22.88 1.44
CA LEU A 306 -11.65 -23.75 2.36
C LEU A 306 -10.75 -24.77 3.05
N ASN A 307 -9.84 -25.40 2.29
CA ASN A 307 -8.90 -26.36 2.83
C ASN A 307 -7.98 -25.74 3.89
N LEU A 308 -7.65 -24.45 3.74
CA LEU A 308 -6.83 -23.70 4.69
C LEU A 308 -7.66 -22.98 5.78
N GLY A 309 -8.99 -23.04 5.75
CA GLY A 309 -9.86 -22.34 6.70
C GLY A 309 -9.93 -20.82 6.54
N LEU A 310 -9.61 -20.30 5.35
CA LEU A 310 -9.63 -18.87 5.00
C LEU A 310 -11.04 -18.47 4.52
N ASN A 311 -11.94 -18.25 5.49
CA ASN A 311 -13.38 -18.13 5.23
C ASN A 311 -13.76 -16.91 4.38
N MET A 312 -13.13 -15.75 4.61
CA MET A 312 -13.42 -14.54 3.84
C MET A 312 -12.87 -14.65 2.41
N LEU A 313 -11.64 -15.14 2.26
CA LEU A 313 -11.05 -15.42 0.94
C LEU A 313 -11.89 -16.40 0.14
N SER A 314 -12.38 -17.48 0.78
CA SER A 314 -13.29 -18.43 0.16
C SER A 314 -14.60 -17.78 -0.31
N LYS A 315 -15.21 -16.94 0.55
CA LYS A 315 -16.45 -16.24 0.24
C LYS A 315 -16.30 -15.28 -0.95
N GLN A 316 -15.20 -14.52 -0.99
CA GLN A 316 -14.89 -13.62 -2.10
C GLN A 316 -14.69 -14.38 -3.42
N ALA A 317 -13.96 -15.49 -3.36
CA ALA A 317 -13.76 -16.33 -4.54
C ALA A 317 -15.07 -16.92 -5.06
N LEU A 318 -15.97 -17.34 -4.16
CA LEU A 318 -17.30 -17.85 -4.51
C LEU A 318 -18.17 -16.79 -5.20
N GLU A 319 -18.17 -15.56 -4.69
CA GLU A 319 -18.97 -14.46 -5.24
C GLU A 319 -18.59 -14.19 -6.71
N LEU A 320 -17.28 -14.15 -6.99
CA LEU A 320 -16.76 -13.98 -8.35
C LEU A 320 -16.97 -15.24 -9.21
N GLU A 321 -16.84 -16.43 -8.62
CA GLU A 321 -17.06 -17.71 -9.31
C GLU A 321 -18.50 -17.81 -9.85
N VAL A 322 -19.50 -17.37 -9.07
CA VAL A 322 -20.91 -17.38 -9.49
C VAL A 322 -21.13 -16.49 -10.71
N GLN A 323 -20.52 -15.31 -10.73
CA GLN A 323 -20.60 -14.39 -11.88
C GLN A 323 -19.97 -15.04 -13.13
N ALA A 324 -18.74 -15.55 -13.02
CA ALA A 324 -18.05 -16.22 -14.11
C ALA A 324 -18.80 -17.46 -14.63
N LYS A 325 -19.44 -18.23 -13.73
CA LYS A 325 -20.26 -19.40 -14.07
C LYS A 325 -21.50 -19.02 -14.88
N ASN A 326 -22.11 -17.89 -14.57
CA ASN A 326 -23.27 -17.35 -15.28
C ASN A 326 -22.91 -16.64 -16.58
N GLN A 327 -21.68 -16.81 -17.07
CA GLN A 327 -21.13 -16.13 -18.25
C GLN A 327 -21.12 -14.59 -18.12
N GLN A 328 -21.10 -14.09 -16.89
CA GLN A 328 -20.91 -12.67 -16.60
C GLN A 328 -19.45 -12.44 -16.25
N LEU A 329 -18.88 -11.34 -16.77
CA LEU A 329 -17.54 -10.93 -16.36
C LEU A 329 -17.62 -10.48 -14.90
N PRO A 330 -16.75 -11.00 -14.00
CA PRO A 330 -16.83 -10.63 -12.60
C PRO A 330 -16.60 -9.12 -12.36
N ASP A 331 -17.25 -8.59 -11.33
CA ASP A 331 -17.05 -7.20 -10.90
C ASP A 331 -15.58 -6.91 -10.56
N ILE A 332 -15.06 -5.80 -11.06
CA ILE A 332 -13.63 -5.45 -10.97
C ILE A 332 -13.21 -5.09 -9.54
N GLU A 333 -14.07 -4.45 -8.75
CA GLU A 333 -13.75 -4.10 -7.36
C GLU A 333 -13.71 -5.36 -6.49
N LEU A 334 -14.65 -6.28 -6.72
CA LEU A 334 -14.66 -7.57 -6.02
C LEU A 334 -13.43 -8.40 -6.41
N LEU A 335 -13.02 -8.38 -7.69
CA LEU A 335 -11.81 -9.05 -8.16
C LEU A 335 -10.56 -8.46 -7.49
N GLN A 336 -10.45 -7.14 -7.43
CA GLN A 336 -9.34 -6.45 -6.78
C GLN A 336 -9.27 -6.78 -5.28
N LYS A 337 -10.41 -6.82 -4.59
CA LYS A 337 -10.48 -7.24 -3.18
C LYS A 337 -10.00 -8.68 -2.98
N LEU A 338 -10.33 -9.59 -3.90
CA LEU A 338 -9.83 -10.98 -3.86
C LEU A 338 -8.30 -11.03 -4.05
N LEU A 339 -7.78 -10.32 -5.05
CA LEU A 339 -6.35 -10.28 -5.37
C LEU A 339 -5.52 -9.70 -4.22
N ASN A 340 -5.97 -8.59 -3.63
CA ASN A 340 -5.32 -7.99 -2.47
C ASN A 340 -5.25 -8.99 -1.30
N ARG A 341 -6.36 -9.68 -1.01
CA ARG A 341 -6.39 -10.68 0.06
C ARG A 341 -5.46 -11.86 -0.24
N LEU A 342 -5.39 -12.33 -1.48
CA LEU A 342 -4.40 -13.36 -1.87
C LEU A 342 -2.98 -12.88 -1.61
N MET A 343 -2.61 -11.68 -2.08
CA MET A 343 -1.26 -11.11 -1.89
C MET A 343 -0.88 -10.95 -0.42
N VAL A 344 -1.78 -10.43 0.40
CA VAL A 344 -1.51 -10.26 1.84
C VAL A 344 -1.29 -11.62 2.52
N ASN A 345 -2.08 -12.64 2.16
CA ASN A 345 -1.87 -14.01 2.67
C ASN A 345 -0.56 -14.62 2.16
N ILE A 346 -0.16 -14.39 0.91
CA ILE A 346 1.15 -14.81 0.37
C ILE A 346 2.28 -14.21 1.21
N HIS A 347 2.28 -12.89 1.41
CA HIS A 347 3.31 -12.21 2.20
C HIS A 347 3.38 -12.72 3.64
N GLN A 348 2.23 -13.01 4.25
CA GLN A 348 2.20 -13.56 5.59
C GLN A 348 2.73 -14.99 5.64
N ALA A 349 2.39 -15.84 4.66
CA ALA A 349 2.95 -17.18 4.54
C ALA A 349 4.49 -17.15 4.40
N GLN A 350 5.02 -16.23 3.58
CA GLN A 350 6.46 -16.02 3.44
C GLN A 350 7.13 -15.63 4.78
N ARG A 351 6.48 -14.77 5.59
CA ARG A 351 6.96 -14.44 6.94
C ARG A 351 6.94 -15.65 7.88
N MET A 352 5.86 -16.44 7.86
CA MET A 352 5.76 -17.66 8.67
C MET A 352 6.86 -18.67 8.33
N LYS A 353 7.19 -18.82 7.04
CA LYS A 353 8.32 -19.64 6.56
C LYS A 353 9.66 -19.16 7.14
N ALA A 354 9.92 -17.86 7.11
CA ALA A 354 11.16 -17.28 7.61
C ALA A 354 11.35 -17.52 9.12
N VAL A 355 10.29 -17.35 9.92
CA VAL A 355 10.32 -17.59 11.39
C VAL A 355 10.65 -19.04 11.71
N ASN A 356 10.00 -20.00 11.03
CA ASN A 356 10.27 -21.44 11.23
C ASN A 356 11.69 -21.85 10.81
N SER A 357 12.24 -21.18 9.79
CA SER A 357 13.63 -21.38 9.35
C SER A 357 14.64 -20.96 10.42
N ILE A 358 14.36 -19.85 11.12
CA ILE A 358 15.22 -19.30 12.19
C ILE A 358 15.16 -20.19 13.45
N GLU A 359 13.99 -20.73 13.82
CA GLU A 359 13.90 -21.70 14.92
C GLU A 359 14.72 -22.98 14.66
N ARG A 360 14.84 -23.40 13.39
CA ARG A 360 15.63 -24.57 13.00
C ARG A 360 17.12 -24.35 13.26
N LEU A 361 17.65 -23.17 12.91
CA LEU A 361 19.05 -22.80 13.15
C LEU A 361 19.36 -22.72 14.66
N LYS A 362 18.46 -22.14 15.47
CA LYS A 362 18.64 -22.04 16.93
C LYS A 362 18.57 -23.37 17.68
N LYS A 363 17.94 -24.41 17.12
CA LYS A 363 17.90 -25.76 17.72
C LYS A 363 19.17 -26.57 17.43
N ILE A 364 19.73 -26.43 16.24
CA ILE A 364 20.97 -27.11 15.85
C ILE A 364 22.15 -26.62 16.71
N ASP A 365 22.24 -25.31 16.97
CA ASP A 365 23.24 -24.72 17.87
C ASP A 365 23.10 -25.12 19.35
N LYS A 366 22.01 -25.79 19.76
CA LYS A 366 21.82 -26.30 21.13
C LYS A 366 22.10 -27.80 21.27
N GLU A 367 22.22 -28.53 20.17
CA GLU A 367 22.52 -29.98 20.14
C GLU A 367 23.98 -30.28 19.72
N THR A 368 24.78 -29.23 19.47
CA THR A 368 26.24 -29.27 19.33
C THR A 368 26.88 -28.55 20.50
#